data_AF-A0A2N0RJM4-F1
#
_entry.id   AF-A0A2N0RJM4-F1
#
_cell.length_a   1.000
_cell.length_b   1.000
_cell.length_c   1.000
_cell.angle_alpha   90.00
_cell.angle_beta   90.00
_cell.angle_gamma   90.00
#
_symmetry.space_group_name_H-M   'P 1'
#
loop_
_entity.id
_entity.type
_entity.pdbx_description
1 polymer ?
#
loop_
_entity_poly.entity_id
_entity_poly.type
_entity_poly.pdbx_seq_one_letter_code
_entity_poly.pdbx_strand_id
1 'polypeptide(L)'
;MPFVAPEVLKGKPYTQAADIYSFGMIMYFVATTKQPFANCAHDNILALKICNGIRPEINEKEAPKCYIDLMKRCWDSNPDNRPSVIEVSELIELFCKSCNHILVREDEKIEKQFEEAEEYRKANLLSVKNSKLTTQHPQAYYTSRLLNPFTKDLSKYDNINNNSVEIIDFMKISIEDENKD
;
A
#
# COMPACT_ATOMS: atom_id res chain seq x y z
N MET A 1 5.09 7.35 -6.62
CA MET A 1 3.61 7.40 -6.58
C MET A 1 3.04 6.32 -5.67
N PRO A 2 3.40 5.03 -5.78
CA PRO A 2 2.79 3.97 -4.96
C PRO A 2 2.87 4.18 -3.45
N PHE A 3 3.96 4.81 -2.98
CA PHE A 3 4.19 5.14 -1.58
C PHE A 3 3.52 6.43 -1.12
N VAL A 4 2.93 7.21 -2.02
CA VAL A 4 2.37 8.54 -1.70
C VAL A 4 0.95 8.38 -1.17
N ALA A 5 0.65 9.03 -0.04
CA ALA A 5 -0.66 8.94 0.59
C ALA A 5 -1.78 9.55 -0.29
N PRO A 6 -3.01 9.01 -0.23
CA PRO A 6 -4.15 9.48 -1.03
C PRO A 6 -4.41 10.98 -0.91
N GLU A 7 -4.35 11.53 0.30
CA GLU A 7 -4.57 12.95 0.54
C GLU A 7 -3.49 13.83 -0.12
N VAL A 8 -2.24 13.35 -0.15
CA VAL A 8 -1.13 14.06 -0.81
C VAL A 8 -1.28 13.98 -2.33
N LEU A 9 -1.74 12.84 -2.87
CA LEU A 9 -2.08 12.71 -4.30
C LEU A 9 -3.22 13.65 -4.71
N LYS A 10 -4.15 13.97 -3.79
CA LYS A 10 -5.23 14.95 -3.98
C LYS A 10 -4.78 16.40 -3.81
N GLY A 11 -3.49 16.63 -3.55
CA GLY A 11 -2.95 17.98 -3.34
C GLY A 11 -3.25 18.58 -1.97
N LYS A 12 -3.71 17.78 -0.99
CA LYS A 12 -3.83 18.24 0.40
C LYS A 12 -2.45 18.37 1.05
N PRO A 13 -2.33 19.15 2.15
CA PRO A 13 -1.06 19.32 2.84
C PRO A 13 -0.46 18.00 3.31
N TYR A 14 0.87 17.92 3.23
CA TYR A 14 1.63 16.80 3.78
C TYR A 14 1.55 16.80 5.31
N THR A 15 1.41 15.62 5.91
CA THR A 15 1.34 15.43 7.36
C THR A 15 2.12 14.19 7.78
N GLN A 16 2.35 14.03 9.08
CA GLN A 16 2.95 12.79 9.61
C GLN A 16 2.13 11.54 9.27
N ALA A 17 0.80 11.65 9.14
CA ALA A 17 -0.03 10.53 8.71
C ALA A 17 0.31 10.06 7.28
N ALA A 18 0.83 10.94 6.41
CA ALA A 18 1.31 10.58 5.09
C ALA A 18 2.63 9.78 5.13
N ASP A 19 3.51 10.08 6.09
CA ASP A 19 4.69 9.25 6.38
C ASP A 19 4.27 7.85 6.83
N ILE A 20 3.25 7.74 7.70
CA ILE A 20 2.72 6.44 8.17
C ILE A 20 2.14 5.63 7.01
N TYR A 21 1.44 6.27 6.07
CA TYR A 21 0.99 5.59 4.85
C TYR A 21 2.16 5.02 4.04
N SER A 22 3.19 5.85 3.83
CA SER A 22 4.40 5.46 3.11
C SER A 22 5.07 4.26 3.80
N PHE A 23 5.12 4.30 5.13
CA PHE A 23 5.63 3.19 5.95
C PHE A 23 4.80 1.92 5.79
N GLY A 24 3.47 2.00 5.71
CA GLY A 24 2.61 0.86 5.38
C GLY A 24 2.94 0.21 4.03
N MET A 25 3.27 1.01 3.01
CA MET A 25 3.72 0.49 1.72
C MET A 25 5.13 -0.15 1.78
N ILE A 26 6.01 0.36 2.64
CA ILE A 26 7.30 -0.29 2.94
C ILE A 26 7.08 -1.62 3.66
N MET A 27 6.16 -1.67 4.64
CA MET A 27 5.80 -2.90 5.33
C MET A 27 5.31 -3.98 4.37
N TYR A 28 4.50 -3.60 3.38
CA TYR A 28 4.07 -4.49 2.29
C TYR A 28 5.23 -5.04 1.47
N PHE A 29 6.14 -4.16 1.06
CA PHE A 29 7.34 -4.56 0.33
C PHE A 29 8.18 -5.55 1.14
N VAL A 30 8.36 -5.32 2.44
CA VAL A 30 9.10 -6.24 3.32
C VAL A 30 8.40 -7.59 3.45
N ALA A 31 7.07 -7.61 3.63
CA ALA A 31 6.29 -8.83 3.79
C ALA A 31 6.28 -9.70 2.53
N THR A 32 6.18 -9.08 1.36
CA THR A 32 5.91 -9.79 0.10
C THR A 32 7.11 -9.84 -0.84
N THR A 33 8.11 -8.97 -0.64
CA THR A 33 9.19 -8.67 -1.59
C THR A 33 8.70 -8.17 -2.96
N LYS A 34 7.43 -7.79 -3.06
CA LYS A 34 6.79 -7.27 -4.27
C LYS A 34 6.70 -5.76 -4.20
N GLN A 35 6.97 -5.10 -5.33
CA GLN A 35 6.79 -3.66 -5.44
C GLN A 35 5.28 -3.32 -5.44
N PRO A 36 4.83 -2.31 -4.68
CA PRO A 36 3.43 -1.91 -4.68
C PRO A 36 2.99 -1.45 -6.08
N PHE A 37 1.95 -2.09 -6.63
CA PHE A 37 1.42 -1.81 -7.98
C PHE A 37 2.46 -2.00 -9.11
N ALA A 38 3.23 -3.10 -9.06
CA ALA A 38 4.23 -3.43 -10.09
C ALA A 38 3.68 -3.79 -11.46
N ASN A 39 2.43 -4.24 -11.52
CA ASN A 39 1.79 -4.78 -12.72
C ASN A 39 1.03 -3.73 -13.54
N CYS A 40 1.10 -2.45 -13.19
CA CYS A 40 0.42 -1.39 -13.94
C CYS A 40 1.29 -0.14 -14.12
N ALA A 41 0.90 0.72 -15.07
CA ALA A 41 1.50 2.01 -15.25
C ALA A 41 1.29 2.90 -14.02
N HIS A 42 2.30 3.68 -13.68
CA HIS A 42 2.17 4.70 -12.64
C HIS A 42 1.74 6.02 -13.28
N ASP A 43 0.47 6.12 -13.60
CA ASP A 43 -0.18 7.24 -14.28
C ASP A 43 -1.27 7.89 -13.40
N ASN A 44 -2.03 8.83 -13.98
CA ASN A 44 -3.18 9.46 -13.34
C ASN A 44 -4.29 8.44 -12.97
N ILE A 45 -4.47 7.38 -13.77
CA ILE A 45 -5.45 6.33 -13.49
C ILE A 45 -5.07 5.59 -12.21
N LEU A 46 -3.80 5.21 -12.03
CA LEU A 46 -3.33 4.59 -10.79
C LEU A 46 -3.51 5.54 -9.60
N ALA A 47 -3.16 6.82 -9.75
CA ALA A 47 -3.33 7.81 -8.68
C ALA A 47 -4.80 7.93 -8.24
N LEU A 48 -5.74 7.98 -9.18
CA LEU A 48 -7.18 7.98 -8.92
C LEU A 48 -7.63 6.70 -8.21
N LYS A 49 -7.17 5.52 -8.67
CA LYS A 49 -7.51 4.26 -8.03
C LYS A 49 -7.02 4.20 -6.59
N ILE A 50 -5.80 4.67 -6.30
CA ILE A 50 -5.26 4.73 -4.93
C ILE A 50 -6.13 5.64 -4.06
N CYS A 51 -6.54 6.79 -4.60
CA CYS A 51 -7.46 7.73 -3.96
C CYS A 51 -8.83 7.11 -3.66
N ASN A 52 -9.27 6.16 -4.49
CA ASN A 52 -10.52 5.41 -4.34
C ASN A 52 -10.36 4.13 -3.49
N GLY A 53 -9.21 3.94 -2.85
CA GLY A 53 -9.01 2.90 -1.85
C GLY A 53 -8.42 1.59 -2.37
N ILE A 54 -7.97 1.49 -3.62
CA ILE A 54 -7.24 0.27 -4.03
C ILE A 54 -5.97 0.13 -3.20
N ARG A 55 -5.61 -1.10 -2.85
CA ARG A 55 -4.36 -1.45 -2.17
C ARG A 55 -3.72 -2.66 -2.86
N PRO A 56 -2.40 -2.84 -2.73
CA PRO A 56 -1.75 -4.04 -3.24
C PRO A 56 -2.33 -5.30 -2.58
N GLU A 57 -2.52 -6.35 -3.38
CA GLU A 57 -3.00 -7.63 -2.87
C GLU A 57 -1.89 -8.33 -2.07
N ILE A 58 -2.29 -8.93 -0.95
CA ILE A 58 -1.42 -9.75 -0.09
C ILE A 58 -2.13 -11.07 0.23
N ASN A 59 -1.39 -12.16 0.10
CA ASN A 59 -1.82 -13.47 0.59
C ASN A 59 -1.65 -13.49 2.11
N GLU A 60 -2.75 -13.65 2.86
CA GLU A 60 -2.73 -13.57 4.32
C GLU A 60 -1.90 -14.65 5.00
N LYS A 61 -1.45 -15.69 4.26
CA LYS A 61 -0.54 -16.72 4.76
C LYS A 61 0.94 -16.37 4.58
N GLU A 62 1.28 -15.38 3.74
CA GLU A 62 2.69 -15.01 3.46
C GLU A 62 3.34 -14.23 4.62
N ALA A 63 2.54 -13.60 5.47
CA ALA A 63 3.01 -12.77 6.57
C ALA A 63 2.18 -12.98 7.85
N PRO A 64 2.74 -12.69 9.03
CA PRO A 64 2.02 -12.82 10.30
C PRO A 64 0.79 -11.92 10.31
N LYS A 65 -0.35 -12.42 10.81
CA LYS A 65 -1.61 -11.66 10.79
C LYS A 65 -1.51 -10.31 11.52
N CYS A 66 -0.89 -10.26 12.69
CA CYS A 66 -0.65 -9.02 13.45
C CYS A 66 0.16 -7.98 12.66
N TYR A 67 1.14 -8.43 11.86
CA TYR A 67 1.90 -7.57 10.97
C TYR A 67 1.03 -7.03 9.82
N ILE A 68 0.20 -7.90 9.22
CA ILE A 68 -0.75 -7.52 8.17
C ILE A 68 -1.76 -6.50 8.69
N ASP A 69 -2.29 -6.70 9.89
CA ASP A 69 -3.27 -5.81 10.51
C ASP A 69 -2.64 -4.43 10.78
N LEU A 70 -1.42 -4.37 11.32
CA LEU A 70 -0.68 -3.10 11.48
C LEU A 70 -0.42 -2.41 10.13
N MET A 71 0.10 -3.15 9.15
CA MET A 71 0.32 -2.66 7.79
C MET A 71 -0.97 -2.08 7.19
N LYS A 72 -2.10 -2.77 7.39
CA LYS A 72 -3.41 -2.33 6.90
C LYS A 72 -3.89 -1.05 7.57
N ARG A 73 -3.62 -0.87 8.86
CA ARG A 73 -3.91 0.39 9.58
C ARG A 73 -3.00 1.53 9.10
N CYS A 74 -1.73 1.26 8.82
CA CYS A 74 -0.79 2.27 8.34
C CYS A 74 -1.23 2.89 7.01
N TRP A 75 -1.78 2.09 6.08
CA TRP A 75 -2.21 2.58 4.76
C TRP A 75 -3.71 2.89 4.65
N ASP A 76 -4.40 3.15 5.75
CA ASP A 76 -5.83 3.51 5.74
C ASP A 76 -6.08 4.74 4.84
N SER A 77 -7.21 4.75 4.14
CA SER A 77 -7.59 5.87 3.26
C SER A 77 -7.86 7.15 4.07
N ASN A 78 -8.39 7.02 5.29
CA ASN A 78 -8.54 8.13 6.21
C ASN A 78 -7.24 8.31 7.02
N PRO A 79 -6.53 9.46 6.91
CA PRO A 79 -5.34 9.72 7.71
C PRO A 79 -5.57 9.64 9.22
N ASP A 80 -6.78 9.95 9.71
CA ASP A 80 -7.09 9.94 11.15
C ASP A 80 -7.20 8.52 11.74
N ASN A 81 -7.39 7.50 10.90
CA ASN A 81 -7.41 6.10 11.32
C ASN A 81 -6.01 5.49 11.42
N ARG A 82 -4.99 6.18 10.89
CA ARG A 82 -3.62 5.66 10.86
C ARG A 82 -3.00 5.77 12.26
N PRO A 83 -2.23 4.77 12.68
CA PRO A 83 -1.56 4.79 13.99
C PRO A 83 -0.53 5.92 14.04
N SER A 84 -0.22 6.37 15.26
CA SER A 84 0.91 7.28 15.46
C SER A 84 2.24 6.54 15.28
N VAL A 85 3.33 7.28 15.02
CA VAL A 85 4.67 6.68 14.94
C VAL A 85 5.07 5.97 16.24
N ILE A 86 4.60 6.47 17.39
CA ILE A 86 4.86 5.87 18.71
C ILE A 86 4.18 4.50 18.77
N GLU A 87 2.90 4.42 18.41
CA GLU A 87 2.15 3.16 18.40
C GLU A 87 2.76 2.13 17.43
N VAL A 88 3.15 2.58 16.23
CA VAL A 88 3.85 1.72 15.25
C VAL A 88 5.14 1.17 15.85
N SER A 89 5.94 2.02 16.50
CA SER A 89 7.20 1.62 17.12
C SER A 89 6.99 0.60 18.24
N GLU A 90 6.02 0.84 19.12
CA GLU A 90 5.69 -0.07 20.23
C GLU A 90 5.23 -1.44 19.73
N LEU A 91 4.40 -1.49 18.68
CA LEU A 91 3.94 -2.76 18.09
C LEU A 91 5.08 -3.52 17.40
N ILE A 92 5.98 -2.82 16.68
CA ILE A 92 7.14 -3.47 16.06
C ILE A 92 8.09 -4.01 17.14
N GLU A 93 8.32 -3.24 18.21
CA GLU A 93 9.15 -3.68 19.33
C GLU A 93 8.54 -4.91 20.01
N LEU A 94 7.22 -4.93 20.19
CA LEU A 94 6.50 -6.11 20.68
C LEU A 94 6.76 -7.32 19.79
N PHE A 95 6.56 -7.20 18.48
CA PHE A 95 6.83 -8.29 17.53
C PHE A 95 8.27 -8.81 17.63
N CYS A 96 9.26 -7.91 17.69
CA CYS A 96 10.66 -8.28 17.84
C CYS A 96 10.94 -9.01 19.16
N LYS A 97 10.33 -8.57 20.27
CA LYS A 97 10.49 -9.22 21.58
C LYS A 97 9.84 -10.60 21.62
N SER A 98 8.66 -10.76 21.04
CA SER A 98 7.98 -12.06 20.93
C SER A 98 8.86 -13.05 20.14
N CYS A 99 9.41 -12.64 18.99
CA CYS A 99 10.28 -13.51 18.18
C CYS A 99 11.64 -13.83 18.81
N ASN A 100 12.10 -13.04 19.79
CA ASN A 100 13.34 -13.28 20.53
C ASN A 100 13.10 -14.03 21.86
N HIS A 101 11.86 -14.45 22.14
CA HIS A 101 11.42 -15.06 23.41
C HIS A 101 11.83 -14.24 24.66
N ILE A 102 11.82 -12.91 24.56
CA ILE A 102 12.23 -12.02 25.67
C ILE A 102 11.08 -11.79 26.67
N LEU A 103 9.83 -11.95 26.24
CA LEU A 103 8.63 -11.73 27.06
C LEU A 103 7.88 -13.07 27.29
N VAL A 104 7.26 -13.21 28.46
CA VAL A 104 6.66 -14.46 28.94
C VAL A 104 5.20 -14.18 29.32
N ARG A 105 4.24 -14.46 28.41
CA ARG A 105 2.86 -14.96 28.65
C ARG A 105 1.76 -14.46 27.68
N GLU A 106 1.81 -13.25 27.12
CA GLU A 106 0.82 -12.76 26.11
C GLU A 106 1.33 -12.89 24.66
N ASP A 107 2.62 -13.21 24.49
CA ASP A 107 3.35 -13.27 23.24
C ASP A 107 3.18 -14.56 22.43
N GLU A 108 2.73 -15.65 23.05
CA GLU A 108 2.60 -16.96 22.37
C GLU A 108 1.72 -16.87 21.12
N LYS A 109 0.69 -16.00 21.16
CA LYS A 109 -0.20 -15.78 20.00
C LYS A 109 0.47 -15.00 18.88
N ILE A 110 1.38 -14.08 19.19
CA ILE A 110 2.13 -13.30 18.19
C ILE A 110 3.20 -14.21 17.58
N GLU A 111 4.01 -14.84 18.43
CA GLU A 111 5.06 -15.76 18.04
C GLU A 111 4.54 -16.85 17.09
N LYS A 112 3.43 -17.50 17.47
CA LYS A 112 2.78 -18.52 16.62
C LYS A 112 2.38 -18.00 15.23
N GLN A 113 1.92 -16.76 15.11
CA GLN A 113 1.59 -16.19 13.78
C GLN A 113 2.84 -15.99 12.92
N PHE A 114 3.98 -15.67 13.54
CA PHE A 114 5.26 -15.58 12.83
C PHE A 114 5.77 -16.95 12.39
N GLU A 115 5.65 -17.96 13.26
CA GLU A 115 5.99 -19.34 12.93
C GLU A 115 5.13 -19.87 11.76
N GLU A 116 3.80 -19.72 11.83
CA GLU A 116 2.88 -20.16 10.78
C GLU A 116 3.20 -19.51 9.42
N ALA A 117 3.51 -18.21 9.41
CA ALA A 117 3.90 -17.50 8.19
C ALA A 117 5.25 -17.98 7.63
N GLU A 118 6.22 -18.28 8.49
CA GLU A 118 7.52 -18.83 8.09
C GLU A 118 7.38 -20.25 7.53
N GLU A 119 6.59 -21.12 8.17
CA GLU A 119 6.29 -22.46 7.67
C GLU A 119 5.63 -22.41 6.30
N TYR A 120 4.65 -21.53 6.11
CA TYR A 120 4.01 -21.33 4.82
C TYR A 120 5.01 -20.87 3.75
N ARG A 121 5.88 -19.90 4.06
CA ARG A 121 6.91 -19.43 3.12
C ARG A 121 7.91 -20.52 2.75
N LYS A 122 8.33 -21.36 3.71
CA LYS A 122 9.20 -22.52 3.46
C LYS A 122 8.53 -23.54 2.55
N ALA A 123 7.26 -23.86 2.81
CA ALA A 123 6.49 -24.82 2.00
C ALA A 123 6.23 -24.31 0.58
N ASN A 124 6.12 -22.99 0.37
CA ASN A 124 5.74 -22.38 -0.91
C ASN A 124 6.88 -21.65 -1.62
N LEU A 125 8.14 -21.95 -1.27
CA LEU A 125 9.32 -21.22 -1.74
C LEU A 125 9.40 -21.06 -3.27
N LEU A 126 9.05 -22.10 -4.03
CA LEU A 126 9.05 -22.05 -5.51
C LEU A 126 7.96 -21.13 -6.07
N SER A 127 6.76 -21.16 -5.50
CA SER A 127 5.66 -20.26 -5.88
C SER A 127 6.01 -18.81 -5.57
N VAL A 128 6.59 -18.55 -4.39
CA VAL A 128 7.06 -17.21 -3.99
C VAL A 128 8.13 -16.70 -4.95
N LYS A 129 9.13 -17.51 -5.30
CA LYS A 129 10.16 -17.15 -6.28
C LYS A 129 9.57 -16.83 -7.66
N ASN A 130 8.62 -17.62 -8.14
CA ASN A 130 7.96 -17.38 -9.43
C ASN A 130 7.06 -16.14 -9.41
N SER A 131 6.38 -15.87 -8.29
CA SER A 131 5.59 -14.65 -8.13
C SER A 131 6.46 -13.39 -8.14
N LYS A 132 7.71 -13.49 -7.66
CA LYS A 132 8.71 -12.41 -7.72
C LYS A 132 9.17 -12.11 -9.15
N LEU A 133 9.06 -13.07 -10.06
CA LEU A 133 9.38 -12.93 -11.49
C LEU A 133 8.23 -12.33 -12.30
N THR A 134 7.08 -12.01 -11.68
CA THR A 134 5.98 -11.36 -12.39
C THR A 134 6.45 -10.02 -12.98
N THR A 135 6.09 -9.82 -14.24
CA THR A 135 6.60 -8.77 -15.12
C THR A 135 6.26 -7.39 -14.57
N GLN A 136 7.27 -6.64 -14.17
CA GLN A 136 7.14 -5.22 -13.87
C GLN A 136 6.66 -4.50 -15.14
N HIS A 137 5.59 -3.71 -15.01
CA HIS A 137 5.09 -2.90 -16.10
C HIS A 137 6.18 -1.89 -16.52
N PRO A 138 6.43 -1.68 -17.84
CA PRO A 138 7.49 -0.76 -18.29
C PRO A 138 7.35 0.68 -17.77
N GLN A 139 6.11 1.08 -17.46
CA GLN A 139 5.77 2.39 -16.90
C GLN A 139 5.56 2.37 -15.37
N ALA A 140 6.05 1.34 -14.67
CA ALA A 140 6.09 1.30 -13.21
C ALA A 140 7.44 1.85 -12.72
N TYR A 141 7.41 2.99 -12.01
CA TYR A 141 8.59 3.73 -11.58
C TYR A 141 8.68 3.83 -10.05
N TYR A 142 9.80 3.36 -9.51
CA TYR A 142 10.09 3.36 -8.07
C TYR A 142 11.22 4.32 -7.67
N THR A 143 11.70 5.10 -8.65
CA THR A 143 12.64 6.20 -8.45
C THR A 143 11.89 7.52 -8.30
N SER A 144 12.58 8.53 -7.75
CA SER A 144 12.00 9.87 -7.58
C SER A 144 11.57 10.47 -8.93
N ARG A 145 10.39 11.07 -8.95
CA ARG A 145 9.82 11.77 -10.11
C ARG A 145 8.79 12.80 -9.65
N LEU A 146 8.58 13.85 -10.45
CA LEU A 146 7.56 14.86 -10.15
C LEU A 146 6.17 14.24 -10.17
N LEU A 147 5.36 14.56 -9.15
CA LEU A 147 3.98 14.07 -9.02
C LEU A 147 2.95 14.96 -9.71
N ASN A 148 3.27 16.25 -9.92
CA ASN A 148 2.36 17.23 -10.50
C ASN A 148 1.71 16.79 -11.82
N PRO A 149 2.41 16.13 -12.77
CA PRO A 149 1.80 15.70 -14.02
C PRO A 149 0.64 14.70 -13.83
N PHE A 150 0.62 13.96 -12.73
CA PHE A 150 -0.35 12.88 -12.49
C PHE A 150 -1.43 13.23 -11.48
N THR A 151 -1.31 14.39 -10.82
CA THR A 151 -2.15 14.80 -9.67
C THR A 151 -2.94 16.08 -9.93
N LYS A 152 -2.58 16.84 -10.97
CA LYS A 152 -3.13 18.18 -11.27
C LYS A 152 -4.65 18.21 -11.43
N ASP A 153 -5.24 17.15 -11.98
CA ASP A 153 -6.69 17.08 -12.22
C ASP A 153 -7.44 16.24 -11.19
N LEU A 154 -6.74 15.60 -10.24
CA LEU A 154 -7.39 14.72 -9.25
C LEU A 154 -8.37 15.46 -8.34
N SER A 155 -8.06 16.72 -7.99
CA SER A 155 -8.93 17.54 -7.14
C SER A 155 -10.28 17.85 -7.78
N LYS A 156 -10.42 17.73 -9.11
CA LYS A 156 -11.69 17.92 -9.81
C LYS A 156 -12.67 16.78 -9.53
N TYR A 157 -12.16 15.58 -9.25
CA TYR A 157 -12.96 14.38 -9.02
C TYR A 157 -13.39 14.21 -7.56
N ASP A 158 -12.78 14.94 -6.62
CA ASP A 158 -13.19 14.94 -5.20
C ASP A 158 -14.62 15.48 -4.98
N ASN A 159 -15.14 16.30 -5.90
CA ASN A 159 -16.48 16.92 -5.80
C ASN A 159 -17.62 16.11 -6.42
N ILE A 160 -17.33 15.04 -7.18
CA ILE A 160 -18.37 14.28 -7.91
C ILE A 160 -19.09 13.29 -6.99
N ASN A 161 -18.45 12.88 -5.88
CA ASN A 161 -18.98 11.84 -4.99
C ASN A 161 -20.09 12.28 -4.01
N ASN A 162 -20.62 13.50 -4.14
CA ASN A 162 -21.67 13.99 -3.23
C ASN A 162 -23.05 14.21 -3.85
N ASN A 163 -23.29 13.93 -5.15
CA ASN A 163 -24.65 13.77 -5.71
C ASN A 163 -24.62 13.45 -7.21
N SER A 164 -24.36 12.19 -7.60
CA SER A 164 -24.92 11.53 -8.81
C SER A 164 -24.10 10.29 -9.15
N VAL A 165 -24.77 9.14 -9.28
CA VAL A 165 -24.21 7.92 -9.89
C VAL A 165 -24.08 8.17 -11.38
N GLU A 166 -22.98 8.79 -11.81
CA GLU A 166 -22.53 8.70 -13.20
C GLU A 166 -21.34 7.75 -13.22
N ILE A 167 -21.55 6.60 -13.84
CA ILE A 167 -20.50 5.65 -14.20
C ILE A 167 -19.57 6.42 -15.15
N ILE A 168 -18.43 6.86 -14.63
CA ILE A 168 -17.37 7.44 -15.45
C ILE A 168 -16.89 6.33 -16.38
N ASP A 169 -17.25 6.43 -17.66
CA ASP A 169 -16.77 5.53 -18.71
C ASP A 169 -15.28 5.82 -18.96
N PHE A 170 -14.43 4.96 -18.38
CA PHE A 170 -12.98 5.09 -18.39
C PHE A 170 -12.35 5.03 -19.80
N MET A 171 -13.10 4.62 -20.83
CA MET A 171 -12.60 4.66 -22.22
C MET A 171 -12.57 6.07 -22.81
N LYS A 172 -13.34 7.03 -22.30
CA LYS A 172 -13.33 8.41 -22.84
C LYS A 172 -12.12 9.24 -22.39
N ILE A 173 -11.52 8.91 -21.25
CA ILE A 173 -10.36 9.65 -20.70
C ILE A 173 -9.12 9.48 -21.61
N SER A 174 -8.93 8.30 -22.19
CA SER A 174 -7.80 8.04 -23.09
C SER A 174 -7.89 8.80 -24.43
N ILE A 175 -9.09 9.24 -24.84
CA ILE A 175 -9.31 9.84 -26.17
C ILE A 175 -9.07 11.36 -26.15
N GLU A 176 -9.24 12.03 -25.01
CA GLU A 176 -9.03 13.48 -24.92
C GLU A 176 -7.54 13.87 -24.85
N ASP A 177 -6.67 12.98 -24.36
CA ASP A 177 -5.22 13.21 -24.30
C ASP A 177 -4.49 12.90 -25.63
N GLU A 178 -5.10 12.17 -26.57
CA GLU A 178 -4.53 11.87 -27.91
C GLU A 178 -4.84 12.95 -28.98
N ASN A 179 -5.73 13.91 -28.70
CA ASN A 179 -6.18 14.90 -29.69
C ASN A 179 -5.60 16.32 -29.49
N LYS A 180 -4.47 16.44 -28.79
CA LYS A 180 -3.70 17.68 -28.68
C LYS A 180 -2.29 17.48 -29.19
N ASP A 181 -2.15 17.46 -30.50
CA ASP A 181 -0.94 17.88 -31.24
C ASP A 181 -1.36 18.48 -32.60
#